data_AF-A0A3D1IY33-F1
#
_entry.id   AF-A0A3D1IY33-F1
#
_cell.length_a   1.000
_cell.length_b   1.000
_cell.length_c   1.000
_cell.angle_alpha   90.00
_cell.angle_beta   90.00
_cell.angle_gamma   90.00
#
_symmetry.space_group_name_H-M   'P 1'
#
loop_
_entity.id
_entity.type
_entity.pdbx_description
1 polymer ?
#
loop_
_entity_poly.entity_id
_entity_poly.type
_entity_poly.pdbx_seq_one_letter_code
_entity_poly.pdbx_strand_id
1 'polypeptide(L)'
;MPYSQGLSASRIQDQLNRILPAAAKAQLGTLLSDMINGLNAVLGALDTCVLNKAGLIIKAASSPIVKSVNSYAAMINGVTTVVAASDMSALAGTLATAKSAAWAFYVDGTGAITTSAKTADSATAAAAAALLPAVPANLAQIGFIVVTNTSGAGFIGGTTFLDAAGIAVGYYDTVGPLLPASILSVGDLASR
;
A
#
# COMPACT_ATOMS: atom_id res chain seq x y z
N MET A 1 -11.41 58.20 38.97
CA MET A 1 -11.48 56.98 38.16
C MET A 1 -10.20 56.85 37.34
N PRO A 2 -9.33 55.85 37.58
CA PRO A 2 -8.25 55.51 36.65
C PRO A 2 -8.45 54.13 35.99
N TYR A 3 -7.87 54.05 34.80
CA TYR A 3 -8.00 53.05 33.74
C TYR A 3 -7.34 51.69 34.02
N SER A 4 -7.99 50.63 33.52
CA SER A 4 -7.41 49.55 32.69
C SER A 4 -5.96 49.14 32.99
N GLN A 5 -5.79 48.20 33.92
CA GLN A 5 -4.59 47.37 34.01
C GLN A 5 -4.67 46.30 32.91
N GLY A 6 -4.17 46.63 31.71
CA GLY A 6 -4.05 45.67 30.61
C GLY A 6 -3.28 44.44 31.08
N LEU A 7 -3.87 43.26 30.89
CA LEU A 7 -3.22 41.98 31.13
C LEU A 7 -1.95 41.92 30.26
N SER A 8 -0.77 42.00 30.88
CA SER A 8 0.50 41.84 30.16
C SER A 8 0.56 40.44 29.55
N ALA A 9 1.17 40.30 28.38
CA ALA A 9 1.33 39.01 27.71
C ALA A 9 1.96 37.94 28.63
N SER A 10 2.86 38.34 29.54
CA SER A 10 3.43 37.48 30.58
C SER A 10 2.39 36.96 31.57
N ARG A 11 1.46 37.81 32.05
CA ARG A 11 0.39 37.41 32.96
C ARG A 11 -0.60 36.46 32.32
N ILE A 12 -0.89 36.63 31.03
CA ILE A 12 -1.75 35.71 30.26
C ILE A 12 -1.06 34.35 30.11
N GLN A 13 0.23 34.35 29.78
CA GLN A 13 1.03 33.13 29.65
C GLN A 13 1.13 32.36 30.97
N ASP A 14 1.33 33.06 32.09
CA ASP A 14 1.35 32.46 33.43
C ASP A 14 -0.02 31.94 33.86
N GLN A 15 -1.10 32.65 33.52
CA GLN A 15 -2.46 32.16 33.76
C GLN A 15 -2.74 30.91 32.92
N LEU A 16 -2.42 30.90 31.63
CA LEU A 16 -2.62 29.74 30.76
C LEU A 16 -1.80 28.52 31.23
N ASN A 17 -0.55 28.74 31.66
CA ASN A 17 0.31 27.69 32.21
C ASN A 17 -0.19 27.14 33.56
N ARG A 18 -0.96 27.95 34.31
CA ARG A 18 -1.57 27.56 35.58
C ARG A 18 -2.91 26.85 35.41
N ILE A 19 -3.66 27.13 34.33
CA ILE A 19 -5.00 26.58 34.11
C ILE A 19 -4.95 25.23 33.35
N LEU A 20 -3.89 24.97 32.58
CA LEU A 20 -3.71 23.70 31.87
C LEU A 20 -2.74 22.79 32.64
N PRO A 21 -3.17 21.59 33.12
CA PRO A 21 -2.26 20.65 33.74
C PRO A 21 -1.20 20.22 32.72
N ALA A 22 0.05 19.99 33.17
CA ALA A 22 1.13 19.51 32.31
C ALA A 22 0.76 18.22 31.53
N ALA A 23 -0.14 17.41 32.09
CA ALA A 23 -0.75 16.26 31.44
C ALA A 23 -1.55 16.63 30.17
N ALA A 24 -2.32 17.73 30.18
CA ALA A 24 -3.07 18.18 29.00
C ALA A 24 -2.13 18.66 27.87
N LYS A 25 -0.96 19.22 28.22
CA LYS A 25 0.07 19.59 27.23
C LYS A 25 0.78 18.36 26.65
N ALA A 26 1.06 17.35 27.47
CA ALA A 26 1.63 16.08 27.02
C ALA A 26 0.66 15.31 26.10
N GLN A 27 -0.64 15.35 26.41
CA GLN A 27 -1.70 14.78 25.56
C GLN A 27 -1.85 15.55 24.24
N LEU A 28 -1.82 16.89 24.26
CA LEU A 28 -1.85 17.70 23.04
C LEU A 28 -0.61 17.47 22.15
N GLY A 29 0.58 17.36 22.74
CA GLY A 29 1.81 17.07 21.99
C GLY A 29 1.76 15.70 21.31
N THR A 30 1.23 14.69 21.99
CA THR A 30 1.02 13.35 21.42
C THR A 30 0.01 13.41 20.29
N LEU A 31 -1.14 14.05 20.52
CA LEU A 31 -2.18 14.22 19.49
C LEU A 31 -1.65 14.90 18.23
N LEU A 32 -0.90 16.00 18.37
CA LEU A 32 -0.34 16.71 17.22
C LEU A 32 0.67 15.86 16.46
N SER A 33 1.50 15.08 17.17
CA SER A 33 2.42 14.14 16.54
C SER A 33 1.67 13.07 15.75
N ASP A 34 0.61 12.50 16.31
CA ASP A 34 -0.21 11.49 15.64
C ASP A 34 -0.94 12.08 14.43
N MET A 35 -1.46 13.31 14.54
CA MET A 35 -2.08 14.02 13.42
C MET A 35 -1.08 14.30 12.29
N ILE A 36 0.13 14.74 12.60
CA ILE A 36 1.19 14.98 11.60
C ILE A 36 1.55 13.67 10.89
N ASN A 37 1.73 12.59 11.66
CA ASN A 37 2.04 11.27 11.10
C ASN A 37 0.90 10.77 10.20
N GLY A 38 -0.36 10.94 10.63
CA GLY A 38 -1.53 10.60 9.83
C GLY A 38 -1.61 11.39 8.53
N LEU A 39 -1.41 12.71 8.58
CA LEU A 39 -1.40 13.57 7.39
C LEU A 39 -0.28 13.19 6.41
N ASN A 40 0.94 12.95 6.91
CA ASN A 40 2.06 12.53 6.07
C ASN A 40 1.80 11.19 5.38
N ALA A 41 1.16 10.25 6.08
CA ALA A 41 0.80 8.96 5.51
C ALA A 41 -0.32 9.08 4.45
N VAL A 42 -1.29 10.00 4.62
CA VAL A 42 -2.31 10.29 3.60
C VAL A 42 -1.67 10.92 2.37
N LEU A 43 -0.81 11.93 2.56
CA LEU A 43 -0.10 12.59 1.47
C LEU A 43 0.75 11.59 0.68
N GLY A 44 1.55 10.76 1.36
CA GLY A 44 2.36 9.74 0.70
C GLY A 44 1.54 8.76 -0.15
N ALA A 45 0.36 8.36 0.33
CA ALA A 45 -0.52 7.46 -0.41
C ALA A 45 -1.20 8.14 -1.62
N LEU A 46 -1.53 9.43 -1.51
CA LEU A 46 -2.09 10.21 -2.62
C LEU A 46 -1.04 10.52 -3.69
N ASP A 47 0.19 10.81 -3.27
CA ASP A 47 1.31 11.14 -4.15
C ASP A 47 1.85 9.91 -4.89
N THR A 48 1.49 8.70 -4.46
CA THR A 48 1.95 7.45 -5.07
C THR A 48 0.81 6.45 -5.25
N CYS A 49 0.15 6.49 -6.41
CA CYS A 49 -0.97 5.59 -6.73
C CYS A 49 -1.19 5.41 -8.23
N VAL A 50 -1.89 4.34 -8.62
CA VAL A 50 -2.31 4.11 -10.02
C VAL A 50 -3.68 4.72 -10.27
N LEU A 51 -3.83 5.48 -11.35
CA LEU A 51 -5.01 6.31 -11.62
C LEU A 51 -6.08 5.59 -12.44
N ASN A 52 -5.71 4.56 -13.20
CA ASN A 52 -6.63 3.74 -13.99
C ASN A 52 -6.14 2.30 -14.10
N LYS A 53 -7.07 1.36 -14.34
CA LYS A 53 -6.74 -0.07 -14.40
C LYS A 53 -5.76 -0.40 -15.53
N ALA A 54 -4.74 -1.19 -15.22
CA ALA A 54 -3.80 -1.74 -16.19
C ALA A 54 -4.39 -2.95 -16.95
N GLY A 55 -5.38 -3.63 -16.37
CA GLY A 55 -6.02 -4.82 -16.93
C GLY A 55 -5.07 -6.01 -16.90
N LEU A 56 -4.69 -6.46 -15.71
CA LEU A 56 -3.74 -7.58 -15.55
C LEU A 56 -4.32 -8.91 -16.06
N ILE A 57 -3.54 -9.64 -16.86
CA ILE A 57 -3.90 -10.96 -17.39
C ILE A 57 -2.64 -11.77 -17.75
N ILE A 58 -2.78 -13.09 -17.94
CA ILE A 58 -1.72 -13.91 -18.55
C ILE A 58 -1.33 -13.36 -19.94
N LYS A 59 -0.03 -13.31 -20.24
CA LYS A 59 0.47 -12.76 -21.51
C LYS A 59 -0.10 -13.45 -22.75
N ALA A 60 -0.08 -14.78 -22.72
CA ALA A 60 -0.54 -15.68 -23.79
C ALA A 60 -0.75 -17.07 -23.19
N ALA A 61 -1.38 -17.98 -23.93
CA ALA A 61 -1.48 -19.39 -23.54
C ALA A 61 -0.09 -19.97 -23.25
N SER A 62 0.01 -20.79 -22.21
CA SER A 62 1.27 -21.40 -21.76
C SER A 62 2.36 -20.38 -21.42
N SER A 63 1.99 -19.22 -20.86
CA SER A 63 2.95 -18.20 -20.41
C SER A 63 3.11 -18.22 -18.89
N PRO A 64 4.35 -18.12 -18.37
CA PRO A 64 4.60 -17.85 -16.96
C PRO A 64 4.54 -16.36 -16.60
N ILE A 65 4.27 -15.49 -17.58
CA ILE A 65 4.32 -14.03 -17.47
C ILE A 65 2.91 -13.43 -17.48
N VAL A 66 2.68 -12.46 -16.59
CA VAL A 66 1.52 -11.57 -16.56
C VAL A 66 1.80 -10.34 -17.43
N LYS A 67 0.79 -9.77 -18.08
CA LYS A 67 0.87 -8.50 -18.79
C LYS A 67 -0.23 -7.55 -18.34
N SER A 68 -0.03 -6.27 -18.59
CA SER A 68 -1.10 -5.28 -18.65
C SER A 68 -1.70 -5.27 -20.06
N VAL A 69 -3.02 -5.20 -20.18
CA VAL A 69 -3.72 -5.05 -21.47
C VAL A 69 -3.82 -3.59 -21.89
N ASN A 70 -3.96 -2.69 -20.93
CA ASN A 70 -4.15 -1.27 -21.15
C ASN A 70 -2.90 -0.47 -20.76
N SER A 71 -2.68 0.65 -21.42
CA SER A 71 -1.80 1.69 -20.89
C SER A 71 -2.43 2.26 -19.61
N TYR A 72 -1.59 2.63 -18.65
CA TYR A 72 -2.04 3.17 -17.37
C TYR A 72 -1.19 4.36 -16.94
N ALA A 73 -1.82 5.27 -16.21
CA ALA A 73 -1.16 6.37 -15.55
C ALA A 73 -0.96 6.05 -14.08
N ALA A 74 0.23 6.36 -13.57
CA ALA A 74 0.57 6.28 -12.16
C ALA A 74 1.08 7.65 -11.71
N MET A 75 0.68 8.09 -10.53
CA MET A 75 1.37 9.15 -9.81
C MET A 75 2.45 8.49 -8.97
N ILE A 76 3.70 8.97 -9.08
CA ILE A 76 4.81 8.54 -8.23
C ILE A 76 5.45 9.81 -7.68
N ASN A 77 5.43 10.00 -6.36
CA ASN A 77 5.89 11.20 -5.67
C ASN A 77 5.35 12.50 -6.30
N GLY A 78 4.06 12.52 -6.62
CA GLY A 78 3.40 13.70 -7.22
C GLY A 78 3.68 13.92 -8.71
N VAL A 79 4.46 13.04 -9.36
CA VAL A 79 4.73 13.11 -10.81
C VAL A 79 3.95 12.03 -11.54
N THR A 80 3.17 12.43 -12.53
CA THR A 80 2.43 11.50 -13.39
C THR A 80 3.36 10.83 -14.39
N THR A 81 3.39 9.51 -14.35
CA THR A 81 4.09 8.63 -15.30
C THR A 81 3.05 7.82 -16.06
N VAL A 82 3.13 7.83 -17.40
CA VAL A 82 2.26 7.02 -18.26
C VAL A 82 3.04 5.85 -18.81
N VAL A 83 2.52 4.65 -18.63
CA VAL A 83 3.17 3.40 -18.99
C VAL A 83 2.35 2.71 -20.07
N ALA A 84 2.98 2.35 -21.17
CA ALA A 84 2.36 1.56 -22.23
C ALA A 84 2.09 0.12 -21.75
N ALA A 85 1.06 -0.49 -22.32
CA ALA A 85 0.75 -1.90 -22.08
C ALA A 85 2.00 -2.76 -22.35
N SER A 86 2.47 -3.46 -21.33
CA SER A 86 3.71 -4.22 -21.35
C SER A 86 3.61 -5.48 -20.49
N ASP A 87 4.65 -6.31 -20.57
CA ASP A 87 4.81 -7.47 -19.71
C ASP A 87 5.20 -7.01 -18.30
N MET A 88 4.65 -7.69 -17.29
CA MET A 88 5.08 -7.50 -15.90
C MET A 88 6.42 -8.21 -15.67
N SER A 89 7.14 -7.77 -14.64
CA SER A 89 8.36 -8.43 -14.20
C SER A 89 8.09 -9.90 -13.82
N ALA A 90 9.04 -10.78 -14.10
CA ALA A 90 8.90 -12.21 -13.87
C ALA A 90 8.63 -12.53 -12.39
N LEU A 91 7.82 -13.56 -12.15
CA LEU A 91 7.59 -14.10 -10.81
C LEU A 91 8.82 -14.88 -10.35
N ALA A 92 9.10 -14.87 -9.07
CA ALA A 92 10.15 -15.67 -8.46
C ALA A 92 9.62 -16.46 -7.25
N GLY A 93 10.32 -17.55 -6.92
CA GLY A 93 10.01 -18.43 -5.79
C GLY A 93 9.17 -19.65 -6.16
N THR A 94 9.08 -20.59 -5.23
CA THR A 94 8.34 -21.84 -5.39
C THR A 94 7.10 -21.85 -4.49
N LEU A 95 5.98 -22.36 -4.99
CA LEU A 95 4.73 -22.53 -4.23
C LEU A 95 4.42 -24.02 -4.10
N ALA A 96 4.27 -24.49 -2.86
CA ALA A 96 3.96 -25.88 -2.58
C ALA A 96 2.55 -26.27 -3.08
N THR A 97 2.34 -27.58 -3.22
CA THR A 97 1.03 -28.17 -3.52
C THR A 97 0.00 -27.83 -2.46
N ALA A 98 -1.24 -27.62 -2.89
CA ALA A 98 -2.40 -27.28 -2.06
C ALA A 98 -2.19 -25.99 -1.23
N LYS A 99 -1.46 -25.03 -1.79
CA LYS A 99 -1.20 -23.71 -1.20
C LYS A 99 -1.51 -22.60 -2.19
N SER A 100 -1.69 -21.41 -1.64
CA SER A 100 -1.80 -20.16 -2.37
C SER A 100 -0.69 -19.19 -1.96
N ALA A 101 -0.22 -18.37 -2.89
CA ALA A 101 0.67 -17.25 -2.63
C ALA A 101 0.34 -16.06 -3.56
N ALA A 102 0.77 -14.86 -3.17
CA ALA A 102 0.55 -13.64 -3.91
C ALA A 102 1.87 -12.97 -4.32
N TRP A 103 1.79 -12.19 -5.40
CA TRP A 103 2.85 -11.33 -5.90
C TRP A 103 2.22 -10.00 -6.33
N ALA A 104 2.76 -8.89 -5.86
CA ALA A 104 2.38 -7.56 -6.31
C ALA A 104 3.33 -7.06 -7.40
N PHE A 105 2.79 -6.24 -8.29
CA PHE A 105 3.55 -5.55 -9.33
C PHE A 105 3.59 -4.06 -9.05
N TYR A 106 4.76 -3.48 -9.21
CA TYR A 106 5.01 -2.08 -8.93
C TYR A 106 5.64 -1.39 -10.13
N VAL A 107 5.43 -0.07 -10.24
CA VAL A 107 6.10 0.78 -11.21
C VAL A 107 6.79 1.95 -10.53
N ASP A 108 7.97 2.32 -11.02
CA ASP A 108 8.70 3.52 -10.59
C ASP A 108 8.43 4.74 -11.48
N GLY A 109 8.99 5.90 -11.10
CA GLY A 109 8.87 7.15 -11.86
C GLY A 109 9.55 7.14 -13.24
N THR A 110 10.31 6.10 -13.59
CA THR A 110 10.89 5.90 -14.93
C THR A 110 10.02 5.00 -15.81
N GLY A 111 8.98 4.39 -15.24
CA GLY A 111 8.15 3.40 -15.91
C GLY A 111 8.68 1.96 -15.79
N ALA A 112 9.73 1.71 -14.99
CA ALA A 112 10.25 0.37 -14.80
C ALA A 112 9.35 -0.45 -13.87
N ILE A 113 9.07 -1.70 -14.25
CA ILE A 113 8.16 -2.59 -13.53
C ILE A 113 8.95 -3.59 -12.70
N THR A 114 8.57 -3.77 -11.44
CA THR A 114 9.16 -4.74 -10.52
C THR A 114 8.08 -5.61 -9.88
N THR A 115 8.47 -6.80 -9.43
CA THR A 115 7.57 -7.74 -8.73
C THR A 115 8.00 -7.88 -7.28
N SER A 116 7.06 -7.96 -6.35
CA SER A 116 7.34 -8.28 -4.95
C SER A 116 7.97 -9.66 -4.81
N ALA A 117 8.60 -9.90 -3.66
CA ALA A 117 8.84 -11.27 -3.22
C ALA A 117 7.49 -12.02 -3.10
N LYS A 118 7.53 -13.33 -3.32
CA LYS A 118 6.38 -14.21 -3.04
C LYS A 118 5.98 -14.07 -1.57
N THR A 119 4.68 -13.98 -1.29
CA THR A 119 4.18 -14.11 0.08
C THR A 119 4.44 -15.51 0.65
N ALA A 120 4.29 -15.69 1.97
CA ALA A 120 4.33 -17.03 2.55
C ALA A 120 3.20 -17.91 1.99
N ASP A 121 3.45 -19.22 1.93
CA ASP A 121 2.47 -20.21 1.50
C ASP A 121 1.27 -20.20 2.45
N SER A 122 0.09 -19.98 1.89
CA SER A 122 -1.16 -19.87 2.62
C SER A 122 -2.13 -20.96 2.23
N ALA A 123 -3.08 -21.29 3.12
CA ALA A 123 -4.09 -22.30 2.83
C ALA A 123 -5.15 -21.81 1.83
N THR A 124 -5.34 -20.50 1.70
CA THR A 124 -6.37 -19.90 0.83
C THR A 124 -5.83 -18.68 0.08
N ALA A 125 -6.46 -18.38 -1.05
CA ALA A 125 -6.14 -17.21 -1.85
C ALA A 125 -6.34 -15.89 -1.07
N ALA A 126 -7.39 -15.81 -0.24
CA ALA A 126 -7.64 -14.63 0.58
C ALA A 126 -6.54 -14.40 1.64
N ALA A 127 -6.08 -15.47 2.29
CA ALA A 127 -4.97 -15.37 3.24
C ALA A 127 -3.66 -14.96 2.54
N ALA A 128 -3.40 -15.48 1.34
CA ALA A 128 -2.24 -15.06 0.55
C ALA A 128 -2.28 -13.56 0.20
N ALA A 129 -3.43 -13.04 -0.23
CA ALA A 129 -3.59 -11.62 -0.54
C ALA A 129 -3.39 -10.72 0.69
N ALA A 130 -3.83 -11.17 1.88
CA ALA A 130 -3.65 -10.44 3.13
C ALA A 130 -2.18 -10.35 3.58
N LEU A 131 -1.30 -11.20 3.04
CA LEU A 131 0.14 -11.20 3.34
C LEU A 131 0.97 -10.35 2.37
N LEU A 132 0.33 -9.63 1.44
CA LEU A 132 1.06 -8.71 0.56
C LEU A 132 1.78 -7.64 1.39
N PRO A 133 3.04 -7.31 1.05
CA PRO A 133 3.76 -6.28 1.75
C PRO A 133 3.14 -4.90 1.49
N ALA A 134 3.42 -3.95 2.38
CA ALA A 134 3.15 -2.55 2.12
C ALA A 134 3.86 -2.12 0.81
N VAL A 135 3.23 -1.18 0.09
CA VAL A 135 3.79 -0.63 -1.14
C VAL A 135 5.14 0.04 -0.81
N PRO A 136 6.25 -0.33 -1.48
CA PRO A 136 7.54 0.29 -1.23
C PRO A 136 7.52 1.78 -1.57
N ALA A 137 8.38 2.56 -0.90
CA ALA A 137 8.53 3.97 -1.18
C ALA A 137 8.93 4.21 -2.65
N ASN A 138 8.43 5.30 -3.23
CA ASN A 138 8.69 5.73 -4.62
C ASN A 138 8.18 4.76 -5.70
N LEU A 139 7.28 3.82 -5.34
CA LEU A 139 6.70 2.87 -6.27
C LEU A 139 5.17 2.89 -6.18
N ALA A 140 4.47 2.89 -7.30
CA ALA A 140 3.02 2.71 -7.32
C ALA A 140 2.67 1.24 -7.59
N GLN A 141 1.72 0.68 -6.83
CA GLN A 141 1.23 -0.68 -7.07
C GLN A 141 0.26 -0.70 -8.26
N ILE A 142 0.62 -1.46 -9.29
CA ILE A 142 -0.19 -1.69 -10.51
C ILE A 142 -1.35 -2.63 -10.18
N GLY A 143 -1.04 -3.66 -9.41
CA GLY A 143 -1.97 -4.69 -8.99
C GLY A 143 -1.21 -5.86 -8.39
N PHE A 144 -1.88 -6.99 -8.29
CA PHE A 144 -1.30 -8.23 -7.80
C PHE A 144 -1.99 -9.44 -8.42
N ILE A 145 -1.31 -10.57 -8.34
CA ILE A 145 -1.92 -11.87 -8.62
C ILE A 145 -1.91 -12.75 -7.37
N VAL A 146 -2.86 -13.67 -7.32
CA VAL A 146 -2.86 -14.76 -6.36
C VAL A 146 -2.86 -16.07 -7.13
N VAL A 147 -1.83 -16.87 -6.94
CA VAL A 147 -1.71 -18.21 -7.55
C VAL A 147 -2.12 -19.24 -6.50
N THR A 148 -2.99 -20.16 -6.88
CA THR A 148 -3.35 -21.33 -6.09
C THR A 148 -2.92 -22.58 -6.84
N ASN A 149 -2.05 -23.37 -6.22
CA ASN A 149 -1.58 -24.64 -6.76
C ASN A 149 -2.42 -25.78 -6.18
N THR A 150 -3.37 -26.28 -6.96
CA THR A 150 -4.20 -27.45 -6.61
C THR A 150 -3.59 -28.77 -7.08
N SER A 151 -2.49 -28.73 -7.84
CA SER A 151 -1.81 -29.89 -8.41
C SER A 151 -0.77 -30.52 -7.46
N GLY A 152 -0.43 -31.78 -7.70
CA GLY A 152 0.60 -32.52 -6.95
C GLY A 152 2.05 -32.09 -7.24
N ALA A 153 2.30 -31.25 -8.25
CA ALA A 153 3.63 -30.73 -8.57
C ALA A 153 3.80 -29.30 -8.03
N GLY A 154 5.02 -28.90 -7.66
CA GLY A 154 5.30 -27.54 -7.22
C GLY A 154 5.16 -26.52 -8.35
N PHE A 155 4.64 -25.33 -8.03
CA PHE A 155 4.66 -24.19 -8.95
C PHE A 155 5.99 -23.43 -8.78
N ILE A 156 6.64 -23.09 -9.88
CA ILE A 156 7.88 -22.31 -9.91
C ILE A 156 7.62 -21.02 -10.67
N GLY A 157 7.72 -19.88 -9.98
CA GLY A 157 7.58 -18.55 -10.58
C GLY A 157 8.53 -18.37 -11.76
N GLY A 158 8.04 -17.76 -12.85
CA GLY A 158 8.82 -17.52 -14.06
C GLY A 158 9.03 -18.75 -14.95
N THR A 159 8.58 -19.93 -14.52
CA THR A 159 8.79 -21.19 -15.25
C THR A 159 7.48 -21.94 -15.50
N THR A 160 6.69 -22.18 -14.44
CA THR A 160 5.39 -22.85 -14.55
C THR A 160 4.39 -21.90 -15.20
N PHE A 161 3.66 -22.39 -16.20
CA PHE A 161 2.64 -21.60 -16.89
C PHE A 161 1.48 -21.26 -15.97
N LEU A 162 0.96 -20.04 -16.10
CA LEU A 162 -0.14 -19.54 -15.26
C LEU A 162 -1.49 -20.18 -15.60
N ASP A 163 -1.58 -20.86 -16.73
CA ASP A 163 -2.74 -21.65 -17.18
C ASP A 163 -2.47 -23.17 -17.16
N ALA A 164 -1.39 -23.61 -16.48
CA ALA A 164 -1.10 -25.03 -16.34
C ALA A 164 -2.21 -25.77 -15.57
N ALA A 165 -2.39 -27.06 -15.88
CA ALA A 165 -3.39 -27.88 -15.21
C ALA A 165 -3.16 -27.91 -13.68
N GLY A 166 -4.20 -27.57 -12.91
CA GLY A 166 -4.13 -27.47 -11.45
C GLY A 166 -3.48 -26.19 -10.94
N ILE A 167 -3.29 -25.18 -11.79
CA ILE A 167 -2.95 -23.81 -11.39
C ILE A 167 -4.17 -22.92 -11.63
N ALA A 168 -4.60 -22.22 -10.59
CA ALA A 168 -5.63 -21.19 -10.67
C ALA A 168 -5.02 -19.83 -10.31
N VAL A 169 -5.31 -18.81 -11.11
CA VAL A 169 -4.74 -17.46 -10.93
C VAL A 169 -5.86 -16.43 -10.89
N GLY A 170 -5.88 -15.64 -9.82
CA GLY A 170 -6.68 -14.42 -9.72
C GLY A 170 -5.83 -13.20 -10.10
N TYR A 171 -6.38 -12.31 -10.91
CA TYR A 171 -5.76 -11.05 -11.34
C TYR A 171 -6.52 -9.87 -10.73
N TYR A 172 -5.81 -8.98 -10.06
CA TYR A 172 -6.41 -7.87 -9.33
C TYR A 172 -5.70 -6.57 -9.68
N ASP A 173 -6.41 -5.65 -10.34
CA ASP A 173 -5.94 -4.29 -10.55
C ASP A 173 -6.10 -3.46 -9.28
N THR A 174 -5.10 -2.65 -8.95
CA THR A 174 -5.24 -1.61 -7.93
C THR A 174 -5.43 -0.25 -8.60
N VAL A 175 -6.38 0.53 -8.10
CA VAL A 175 -6.66 1.90 -8.55
C VAL A 175 -6.91 2.77 -7.35
N GLY A 176 -6.30 3.95 -7.35
CA GLY A 176 -6.37 4.91 -6.27
C GLY A 176 -5.37 4.62 -5.14
N PRO A 177 -5.35 5.51 -4.12
CA PRO A 177 -4.45 5.38 -2.99
C PRO A 177 -4.78 4.16 -2.15
N LEU A 178 -3.75 3.36 -1.82
CA LEU A 178 -3.85 2.30 -0.82
C LEU A 178 -3.50 2.88 0.55
N LEU A 179 -4.51 3.30 1.30
CA LEU A 179 -4.32 3.86 2.63
C LEU A 179 -3.98 2.75 3.63
N PRO A 180 -2.95 2.93 4.48
CA PRO A 180 -2.70 2.00 5.57
C PRO A 180 -3.87 2.04 6.56
N ALA A 181 -4.32 0.87 7.03
CA ALA A 181 -5.46 0.74 7.93
C ALA A 181 -5.29 1.51 9.26
N SER A 182 -4.04 1.79 9.66
CA SER A 182 -3.69 2.56 10.86
C SER A 182 -4.08 4.04 10.79
N ILE A 183 -4.39 4.59 9.61
CA ILE A 183 -4.73 6.01 9.45
C ILE A 183 -6.14 6.35 9.97
N LEU A 184 -7.02 5.35 10.12
CA LEU A 184 -8.42 5.53 10.52
C LEU A 184 -8.71 5.17 11.98
N SER A 185 -7.73 4.71 12.77
CA SER A 185 -7.98 4.38 14.18
C SER A 185 -7.98 5.63 15.05
N VAL A 186 -9.07 6.41 15.00
CA VAL A 186 -9.38 7.45 16.02
C VAL A 186 -9.79 6.81 17.36
N GLY A 187 -9.87 5.47 17.42
CA GLY A 187 -10.31 4.71 18.59
C GLY A 187 -9.41 4.82 19.83
N ASP A 188 -8.15 5.26 19.68
CA ASP A 188 -7.23 5.44 20.82
C ASP A 188 -7.31 6.85 21.43
N LEU A 189 -8.19 7.72 20.90
CA LEU A 189 -8.47 9.04 21.48
C LEU A 189 -9.56 9.01 22.56
N ALA A 190 -10.33 7.92 22.65
CA ALA A 190 -11.43 7.77 23.60
C ALA A 190 -11.04 6.97 24.87
N SER A 191 -9.81 6.45 24.93
CA SER A 191 -9.31 5.56 25.98
C SER A 191 -8.29 6.22 26.94
N ARG A 192 -7.96 7.52 26.77
CA ARG A 192 -6.90 8.22 27.54
C ARG A 192 -7.33 9.52 28.18
#